data_AF-A0A941UBP5-F1
#
_entry.id   AF-A0A941UBP5-F1
#
_cell.length_a   1.000
_cell.length_b   1.000
_cell.length_c   1.000
_cell.angle_alpha   90.00
_cell.angle_beta   90.00
_cell.angle_gamma   90.00
#
_symmetry.space_group_name_H-M   'P 1'
#
loop_
_entity.id
_entity.type
_entity.pdbx_description
1 polymer ?
#
loop_
_entity_poly.entity_id
_entity_poly.type
_entity_poly.pdbx_seq_one_letter_code
_entity_poly.pdbx_strand_id
1 'polypeptide(L)'
;MHKSTLHNLKLYLALDSDGHYVISKEMKNASDAQWFCPSCSCPVKLHNDTSGENAWFVHNLDEATKPLLANCGYLNTEIKRRVFILRLRAMIDELETLTATRYWFCVWCKAHYEGEKHCKACNTGIYSISHGDWCWNYNQKENASEISDHTVTNINHYHQTACTHPDCVNRINPYVSLP
;
A
#
# COMPACT_ATOMS: atom_id res chain seq x y z
N MET A 1 6.96 -17.46 -13.27
CA MET A 1 8.30 -17.65 -12.66
C MET A 1 8.27 -17.21 -11.19
N HIS A 2 7.74 -18.01 -10.26
CA HIS A 2 7.65 -17.66 -8.82
C HIS A 2 8.31 -18.70 -7.89
N LYS A 3 9.09 -19.63 -8.45
CA LYS A 3 9.67 -20.75 -7.69
C LYS A 3 10.77 -20.31 -6.71
N SER A 4 11.55 -19.28 -7.01
CA SER A 4 12.86 -19.11 -6.37
C SER A 4 12.88 -18.38 -5.02
N THR A 5 11.79 -17.73 -4.58
CA THR A 5 11.90 -16.77 -3.47
C THR A 5 11.46 -17.33 -2.11
N LEU A 6 10.79 -18.48 -2.06
CA LEU A 6 10.34 -19.11 -0.80
C LEU A 6 11.38 -20.06 -0.19
N HIS A 7 12.42 -20.41 -0.96
CA HIS A 7 13.53 -21.26 -0.54
C HIS A 7 14.45 -20.59 0.48
N ASN A 8 14.33 -19.26 0.67
CA ASN A 8 15.26 -18.46 1.47
C ASN A 8 14.57 -17.80 2.67
N LEU A 9 13.57 -18.47 3.27
CA LEU A 9 13.04 -18.00 4.55
C LEU A 9 14.10 -18.19 5.63
N LYS A 10 14.64 -17.07 6.12
CA LYS A 10 15.58 -17.04 7.25
C LYS A 10 14.80 -17.17 8.56
N LEU A 11 15.12 -18.19 9.33
CA LEU A 11 14.61 -18.42 10.68
C LEU A 11 15.75 -18.19 11.68
N TYR A 12 15.43 -17.65 12.85
CA TYR A 12 16.43 -17.41 13.91
C TYR A 12 16.22 -18.29 15.15
N LEU A 13 15.13 -19.08 15.15
CA LEU A 13 14.86 -20.12 16.13
C LEU A 13 14.67 -21.46 15.43
N ALA A 14 15.16 -22.51 16.07
CA ALA A 14 14.93 -23.90 15.70
C ALA A 14 14.79 -24.77 16.95
N LEU A 15 14.47 -26.04 16.75
CA LEU A 15 14.53 -27.09 17.78
C LEU A 15 15.75 -27.97 17.52
N ASP A 16 16.44 -28.39 18.59
CA ASP A 16 17.42 -29.47 18.53
C ASP A 16 16.76 -30.85 18.40
N SER A 17 17.56 -31.92 18.40
CA SER A 17 17.07 -33.30 18.36
C SER A 17 16.24 -33.71 19.58
N ASP A 18 16.44 -33.03 20.71
CA ASP A 18 15.77 -33.29 21.98
C ASP A 18 14.49 -32.44 22.15
N GLY A 19 14.23 -31.53 21.21
CA GLY A 19 13.08 -30.62 21.22
C GLY A 19 13.30 -29.32 21.98
N HIS A 20 14.54 -28.96 22.34
CA HIS A 20 14.85 -27.67 22.96
C HIS A 20 14.98 -26.56 21.93
N TYR A 21 14.50 -25.38 22.31
CA TYR A 21 14.66 -24.18 21.48
C TYR A 21 16.12 -23.72 21.45
N VAL A 22 16.61 -23.47 20.24
CA VAL A 22 17.93 -22.90 20.00
C VAL A 22 17.85 -21.62 19.19
N ILE A 23 18.78 -20.71 19.47
CA ILE A 23 18.92 -19.44 18.76
C ILE A 23 20.10 -19.57 17.80
N SER A 24 19.87 -19.23 16.53
CA SER A 24 20.87 -19.42 15.47
C SER A 24 22.22 -18.75 15.75
N LYS A 25 22.21 -17.57 16.38
CA LYS A 25 23.42 -16.80 16.73
C LYS A 25 24.38 -17.56 17.66
N GLU A 26 23.86 -18.41 18.52
CA GLU A 26 24.63 -19.20 19.49
C GLU A 26 25.18 -20.48 18.85
N MET A 27 24.60 -20.91 17.72
CA MET A 27 24.92 -22.16 17.04
C MET A 27 25.97 -22.01 15.94
N LYS A 28 26.63 -20.86 15.81
CA LYS A 28 27.64 -20.57 14.75
C LYS A 28 28.73 -21.65 14.61
N ASN A 29 29.07 -22.32 15.71
CA ASN A 29 30.14 -23.32 15.75
C ASN A 29 29.62 -24.77 15.76
N ALA A 30 28.30 -24.99 15.72
CA ALA A 30 27.69 -26.31 15.74
C ALA A 30 27.58 -26.86 14.31
N SER A 31 28.61 -27.56 13.84
CA SER A 31 28.74 -27.99 12.44
C SER A 31 27.98 -29.27 12.08
N ASP A 32 27.49 -30.03 13.06
CA ASP A 32 26.94 -31.39 12.82
C ASP A 32 25.61 -31.68 13.53
N ALA A 33 25.01 -30.67 14.16
CA ALA A 33 23.72 -30.82 14.81
C ALA A 33 22.57 -30.75 13.80
N GLN A 34 21.59 -31.63 13.96
CA GLN A 34 20.35 -31.58 13.20
C GLN A 34 19.35 -30.64 13.88
N TRP A 35 18.77 -29.74 13.10
CA TRP A 35 17.85 -28.72 13.58
C TRP A 35 16.49 -28.88 12.91
N PHE A 36 15.42 -28.55 13.62
CA PHE A 36 14.06 -28.70 13.16
C PHE A 36 13.27 -27.39 13.28
N CYS A 37 12.37 -27.14 12.34
CA CYS A 37 11.48 -25.99 12.41
C CYS A 37 10.44 -26.17 13.53
N PRO A 38 10.25 -25.20 14.44
CA PRO A 38 9.27 -25.34 15.53
C PRO A 38 7.82 -25.46 15.06
N SER A 39 7.51 -25.00 13.84
CA SER A 39 6.13 -24.99 13.33
C SER A 39 5.73 -26.24 12.56
N CYS A 40 6.65 -26.89 11.85
CA CYS A 40 6.32 -28.04 10.99
C CYS A 40 7.23 -29.25 11.22
N SER A 41 8.18 -29.15 12.16
CA SER A 41 9.16 -30.19 12.49
C SER A 41 10.01 -30.67 11.32
N CYS A 42 10.02 -29.94 10.19
CA CYS A 42 10.89 -30.27 9.07
C CYS A 42 12.35 -29.92 9.38
N PRO A 43 13.31 -30.69 8.88
CA PRO A 43 14.73 -30.37 9.02
C PRO A 43 15.06 -29.00 8.42
N VAL A 44 15.88 -28.23 9.14
CA VAL A 44 16.42 -26.95 8.70
C VAL A 44 17.95 -26.98 8.74
N LYS A 45 18.60 -26.26 7.83
CA LYS A 45 20.05 -26.11 7.79
C LYS A 45 20.45 -24.78 8.42
N LEU A 46 21.46 -24.82 9.27
CA LEU A 46 22.13 -23.62 9.75
C LEU A 46 23.00 -23.04 8.60
N HIS A 47 22.80 -21.78 8.31
CA HIS A 47 23.60 -20.97 7.39
C HIS A 47 24.32 -19.89 8.17
N ASN A 48 25.64 -19.83 7.98
CA ASN A 48 26.52 -18.83 8.56
C ASN A 48 27.21 -18.12 7.41
N ASP A 49 27.00 -16.81 7.28
CA ASP A 49 27.74 -16.01 6.32
C ASP A 49 29.04 -15.50 6.95
N THR A 50 30.13 -15.53 6.19
CA THR A 50 31.41 -14.91 6.55
C THR A 50 31.36 -13.38 6.49
N SER A 51 30.29 -12.79 5.93
CA SER A 51 30.10 -11.33 5.80
C SER A 51 29.75 -10.58 7.10
N GLY A 52 29.60 -11.29 8.23
CA GLY A 52 29.30 -10.69 9.54
C GLY A 52 27.81 -10.69 9.92
N GLU A 53 26.92 -11.19 9.06
CA GLU A 53 25.52 -11.42 9.43
C GLU A 53 25.42 -12.49 10.54
N ASN A 54 24.41 -12.36 11.42
CA ASN A 54 24.09 -13.44 12.37
C ASN A 54 23.65 -14.68 11.61
N ALA A 55 24.10 -15.85 12.05
CA ALA A 55 23.64 -17.14 11.54
C ALA A 55 22.11 -17.23 11.48
N TRP A 56 21.57 -18.02 10.56
CA TRP A 56 20.14 -18.27 10.42
C TRP A 56 19.88 -19.69 9.94
N PHE A 57 18.70 -20.22 10.24
CA PHE A 57 18.22 -21.49 9.73
C PHE A 57 17.43 -21.29 8.44
N VAL A 58 17.53 -22.24 7.51
CA VAL A 58 16.78 -22.27 6.26
C VAL A 58 16.16 -23.65 6.06
N HIS A 59 14.93 -23.66 5.56
CA HIS A 59 14.30 -24.90 5.13
C HIS A 59 14.97 -25.47 3.87
N ASN A 60 15.22 -26.78 3.85
CA ASN A 60 15.47 -27.48 2.59
C ASN A 60 14.13 -27.77 1.92
N LEU A 61 13.83 -27.13 0.79
CA LEU A 61 12.66 -27.46 0.00
C LEU A 61 13.00 -28.61 -0.95
N ASP A 62 13.10 -29.82 -0.42
CA ASP A 62 13.15 -31.04 -1.23
C ASP A 62 11.74 -31.57 -1.53
N GLU A 63 11.58 -32.46 -2.52
CA GLU A 63 10.26 -33.02 -2.87
C GLU A 63 9.59 -33.74 -1.69
N ALA A 64 10.36 -34.30 -0.75
CA ALA A 64 9.85 -35.05 0.39
C ALA A 64 9.25 -34.16 1.48
N THR A 65 9.79 -32.96 1.69
CA THR A 65 9.36 -32.04 2.75
C THR A 65 8.34 -31.02 2.27
N LYS A 66 8.17 -30.82 0.96
CA LYS A 66 7.16 -29.92 0.37
C LYS A 66 5.75 -30.04 0.96
N PRO A 67 5.17 -31.25 1.15
CA PRO A 67 3.83 -31.38 1.72
C PRO A 67 3.75 -30.86 3.15
N LEU A 68 4.78 -31.10 3.96
CA LEU A 68 4.86 -30.63 5.35
C LEU A 68 5.13 -29.12 5.43
N LEU A 69 5.93 -28.59 4.50
CA LEU A 69 6.22 -27.15 4.42
C LEU A 69 4.98 -26.33 4.07
N ALA A 70 4.02 -26.88 3.32
CA ALA A 70 2.78 -26.19 2.97
C ALA A 70 2.00 -25.74 4.23
N ASN A 71 2.14 -26.48 5.34
CA ASN A 71 1.51 -26.16 6.62
C ASN A 71 2.42 -25.43 7.61
N CYS A 72 3.64 -25.07 7.22
CA CYS A 72 4.55 -24.31 8.09
C CYS A 72 4.02 -22.88 8.29
N GLY A 73 3.75 -22.51 9.55
CA GLY A 73 3.24 -21.20 9.93
C GLY A 73 4.18 -20.05 9.57
N TYR A 74 5.49 -20.26 9.69
CA TYR A 74 6.49 -19.26 9.27
C TYR A 74 6.44 -19.03 7.75
N LEU A 75 6.43 -20.11 6.97
CA LEU A 75 6.37 -20.01 5.50
C LEU A 75 5.07 -19.37 5.03
N ASN A 76 3.93 -19.79 5.59
CA ASN A 76 2.63 -19.25 5.25
C ASN A 76 2.53 -17.75 5.59
N THR A 77 3.11 -17.32 6.72
CA THR A 77 3.17 -15.91 7.10
C THR A 77 3.96 -15.08 6.09
N GLU A 78 5.10 -15.57 5.62
CA GLU A 78 5.88 -14.88 4.58
C GLU A 78 5.19 -14.84 3.23
N ILE A 79 4.49 -15.92 2.84
CA ILE A 79 3.67 -15.93 1.63
C ILE A 79 2.58 -14.86 1.73
N LYS A 80 1.83 -14.85 2.84
CA LYS A 80 0.78 -13.86 3.08
C LYS A 80 1.32 -12.44 3.06
N ARG A 81 2.45 -12.17 3.71
CA ARG A 81 3.13 -10.86 3.69
C ARG A 81 3.45 -10.43 2.25
N ARG A 82 4.01 -11.33 1.44
CA ARG A 82 4.38 -11.01 0.05
C ARG A 82 3.17 -10.75 -0.83
N VAL A 83 2.15 -11.60 -0.74
CA VAL A 83 0.88 -11.39 -1.45
C VAL A 83 0.26 -10.05 -1.05
N PHE A 84 0.30 -9.72 0.24
CA PHE A 84 -0.19 -8.44 0.74
C PHE A 84 0.59 -7.25 0.16
N ILE A 85 1.93 -7.29 0.16
CA ILE A 85 2.77 -6.24 -0.43
C ILE A 85 2.49 -6.09 -1.94
N LEU A 86 2.33 -7.20 -2.67
CA LEU A 86 2.01 -7.15 -4.10
C LEU A 86 0.64 -6.52 -4.35
N ARG A 87 -0.37 -6.84 -3.53
CA ARG A 87 -1.70 -6.21 -3.60
C ARG A 87 -1.64 -4.71 -3.29
N LEU A 88 -0.87 -4.32 -2.27
CA LEU A 88 -0.67 -2.91 -1.95
C LEU A 88 -0.01 -2.15 -3.11
N ARG A 89 1.00 -2.73 -3.74
CA ARG A 89 1.65 -2.13 -4.91
C ARG A 89 0.67 -1.98 -6.08
N ALA A 90 -0.10 -3.03 -6.38
CA ALA A 90 -1.12 -2.95 -7.42
C ALA A 90 -2.15 -1.84 -7.15
N MET A 91 -2.62 -1.69 -5.91
CA MET A 91 -3.52 -0.58 -5.54
C MET A 91 -2.86 0.81 -5.68
N ILE A 92 -1.58 0.93 -5.38
CA ILE A 92 -0.83 2.18 -5.57
C ILE A 92 -0.67 2.48 -7.07
N ASP A 93 -0.38 1.46 -7.88
CA ASP A 93 -0.21 1.58 -9.33
C ASP A 93 -1.55 1.90 -10.03
N GLU A 94 -2.68 1.44 -9.49
CA GLU A 94 -4.04 1.77 -9.94
C GLU A 94 -4.50 3.17 -9.51
N LEU A 95 -3.89 3.77 -8.50
CA LEU A 95 -4.18 5.14 -8.12
C LEU A 95 -3.66 6.06 -9.22
N GLU A 96 -4.56 6.78 -9.90
CA GLU A 96 -4.16 7.81 -10.87
C GLU A 96 -3.07 8.67 -10.22
N THR A 97 -1.93 8.79 -10.90
CA THR A 97 -0.82 9.61 -10.43
C THR A 97 -1.40 10.95 -10.03
N LEU A 98 -1.34 11.29 -8.73
CA LEU A 98 -1.77 12.57 -8.20
C LEU A 98 -0.93 13.63 -8.89
N THR A 99 -1.43 14.07 -10.03
CA THR A 99 -0.76 15.06 -10.86
C THR A 99 -0.97 16.33 -10.07
N ALA A 100 0.09 16.83 -9.44
CA ALA A 100 0.01 18.05 -8.65
C ALA A 100 -0.70 19.10 -9.51
N THR A 101 -1.87 19.56 -9.06
CA THR A 101 -2.68 20.51 -9.82
C THR A 101 -1.84 21.71 -10.15
N ARG A 102 -1.55 21.93 -11.44
CA ARG A 102 -0.79 23.09 -11.90
C ARG A 102 -1.70 24.17 -12.46
N TYR A 103 -2.95 23.86 -12.79
CA TYR A 103 -3.89 24.80 -13.38
C TYR A 103 -4.91 25.25 -12.34
N TRP A 104 -4.98 26.55 -12.14
CA TRP A 104 -5.78 27.18 -11.11
C TRP A 104 -6.70 28.23 -11.72
N PHE A 105 -7.82 28.48 -11.05
CA PHE A 105 -8.72 29.60 -11.32
C PHE A 105 -8.88 30.42 -10.05
N CYS A 106 -8.57 31.71 -10.09
CA CYS A 106 -8.84 32.62 -8.98
C CYS A 106 -10.26 33.14 -9.08
N VAL A 107 -11.12 32.77 -8.13
CA VAL A 107 -12.53 33.18 -8.09
C VAL A 107 -12.68 34.68 -7.86
N TRP A 108 -11.70 35.31 -7.19
CA TRP A 108 -11.72 36.75 -6.90
C TRP A 108 -11.46 37.61 -8.13
N CYS A 109 -10.35 37.37 -8.85
CA CYS A 109 -10.01 38.15 -10.06
C CYS A 109 -10.49 37.50 -11.36
N LYS A 110 -11.14 36.34 -11.29
CA LYS A 110 -11.68 35.58 -12.44
C LYS A 110 -10.63 35.22 -13.49
N ALA A 111 -9.41 34.92 -13.07
CA ALA A 111 -8.31 34.59 -13.96
C ALA A 111 -7.83 33.15 -13.78
N HIS A 112 -7.56 32.48 -14.91
CA HIS A 112 -6.82 31.23 -14.94
C HIS A 112 -5.32 31.50 -14.85
N TYR A 113 -4.58 30.61 -14.18
CA TYR A 113 -3.12 30.68 -14.10
C TYR A 113 -2.51 29.29 -13.89
N GLU A 114 -1.22 29.16 -14.23
CA GLU A 114 -0.46 27.92 -14.09
C GLU A 114 0.66 28.03 -13.03
N GLY A 115 1.00 26.93 -12.37
CA GLY A 115 2.14 26.79 -11.47
C GLY A 115 1.71 26.54 -10.03
N GLU A 116 2.42 27.17 -9.09
CA GLU A 116 2.07 27.13 -7.67
C GLU A 116 0.74 27.85 -7.41
N LYS A 117 0.02 27.44 -6.35
CA LYS A 117 -1.28 28.03 -5.97
C LYS A 117 -1.12 29.45 -5.41
N HIS A 118 -0.76 30.40 -6.27
CA HIS A 118 -0.58 31.82 -5.94
C HIS A 118 -1.01 32.72 -7.09
N CYS A 119 -2.14 33.40 -6.94
CA CYS A 119 -2.60 34.36 -7.93
C CYS A 119 -1.75 35.63 -7.84
N LYS A 120 -0.98 35.94 -8.89
CA LYS A 120 -0.13 37.15 -8.93
C LYS A 120 -0.93 38.45 -8.86
N ALA A 121 -2.15 38.48 -9.39
CA ALA A 121 -3.00 39.67 -9.37
C ALA A 121 -3.57 39.97 -7.98
N CYS A 122 -3.98 38.93 -7.24
CA CYS A 122 -4.49 39.07 -5.87
C CYS A 122 -3.40 38.97 -4.79
N ASN A 123 -2.18 38.61 -5.20
CA ASN A 123 -1.05 38.28 -4.33
C ASN A 123 -1.41 37.27 -3.22
N THR A 124 -2.25 36.29 -3.53
CA THR A 124 -2.70 35.24 -2.60
C THR A 124 -3.20 34.01 -3.35
N GLY A 125 -3.18 32.84 -2.69
CA GLY A 125 -3.74 31.59 -3.19
C GLY A 125 -5.10 31.21 -2.60
N ILE A 126 -5.63 31.97 -1.63
CA ILE A 126 -6.81 31.56 -0.84
C ILE A 126 -8.10 31.52 -1.67
N TYR A 127 -8.18 32.33 -2.73
CA TYR A 127 -9.33 32.39 -3.64
C TYR A 127 -9.17 31.49 -4.88
N SER A 128 -8.12 30.67 -4.91
CA SER A 128 -7.82 29.83 -6.05
C SER A 128 -8.37 28.42 -5.88
N ILE A 129 -9.06 27.93 -6.90
CA ILE A 129 -9.59 26.57 -7.02
C ILE A 129 -8.89 25.84 -8.17
N SER A 130 -8.91 24.50 -8.17
CA SER A 130 -8.33 23.74 -9.28
C SER A 130 -9.12 23.96 -10.57
N HIS A 131 -8.48 23.76 -11.72
CA HIS A 131 -9.18 23.75 -13.00
C HIS A 131 -10.33 22.71 -13.04
N GLY A 132 -10.16 21.56 -12.39
CA GLY A 132 -11.21 20.55 -12.25
C GLY A 132 -12.43 21.08 -11.48
N ASP A 133 -12.21 21.70 -10.32
CA ASP A 133 -13.28 22.32 -9.52
C ASP A 133 -13.98 23.45 -10.28
N TRP A 134 -13.23 24.24 -11.06
CA TRP A 134 -13.81 25.27 -11.91
C TRP A 134 -14.70 24.68 -13.01
N CYS A 135 -14.22 23.66 -13.73
CA CYS A 135 -15.01 22.96 -14.75
C CYS A 135 -16.32 22.42 -14.15
N TRP A 136 -16.25 21.82 -12.96
CA TRP A 136 -17.43 21.29 -12.30
C TRP A 136 -18.44 22.38 -11.94
N ASN A 137 -17.99 23.50 -11.38
CA ASN A 137 -18.85 24.54 -10.82
C ASN A 137 -19.36 25.56 -11.84
N TYR A 138 -18.58 25.86 -12.88
CA TYR A 138 -18.84 26.98 -13.79
C TYR A 138 -19.02 26.57 -15.27
N ASN A 139 -18.46 25.44 -15.70
CA ASN A 139 -18.50 25.01 -17.12
C ASN A 139 -19.72 24.10 -17.47
N GLN A 140 -20.52 23.68 -16.49
CA GLN A 140 -21.76 22.91 -16.75
C GLN A 140 -22.95 23.78 -17.22
N LYS A 141 -22.86 25.11 -17.13
CA LYS A 141 -23.98 26.00 -17.45
C LYS A 141 -24.12 26.37 -18.94
N GLU A 142 -23.17 26.01 -19.79
CA GLU A 142 -23.21 26.33 -21.22
C GLU A 142 -23.78 25.21 -22.11
N ASN A 143 -24.11 24.03 -21.55
CA ASN A 143 -24.72 22.91 -22.31
C ASN A 143 -26.16 22.55 -21.86
N ALA A 144 -26.81 23.39 -21.05
CA ALA A 144 -28.18 23.14 -20.59
C ALA A 144 -29.28 23.77 -21.48
N SER A 145 -28.94 24.30 -22.66
CA SER A 145 -29.91 25.00 -23.52
C SER A 145 -30.34 24.28 -24.79
N GLU A 146 -29.86 23.07 -25.10
CA GLU A 146 -30.38 22.28 -26.23
C GLU A 146 -30.27 20.78 -25.93
N ILE A 147 -31.39 20.15 -25.54
CA ILE A 147 -31.86 18.84 -26.03
C ILE A 147 -33.27 18.65 -25.46
N SER A 148 -34.23 18.68 -26.38
CA SER A 148 -35.62 18.31 -26.16
C SER A 148 -35.74 16.86 -25.74
N ASP A 149 -36.79 16.61 -24.98
CA ASP A 149 -37.42 15.32 -24.66
C ASP A 149 -36.91 14.06 -25.37
N HIS A 150 -36.72 13.03 -24.53
CA HIS A 150 -36.76 11.59 -24.77
C HIS A 150 -35.45 10.82 -24.52
N THR A 151 -35.57 9.85 -23.62
CA THR A 151 -34.68 8.73 -23.24
C THR A 151 -33.63 9.00 -22.16
N VAL A 152 -34.00 8.55 -20.95
CA VAL A 152 -33.13 8.33 -19.80
C VAL A 152 -32.16 7.19 -20.12
N THR A 153 -30.86 7.47 -20.13
CA THR A 153 -29.85 6.45 -19.86
C THR A 153 -28.86 6.97 -18.83
N ASN A 154 -28.96 6.37 -17.66
CA ASN A 154 -28.16 6.55 -16.46
C ASN A 154 -26.68 6.22 -16.72
N ILE A 155 -25.79 7.19 -16.49
CA ILE A 155 -24.38 6.92 -16.19
C ILE A 155 -23.97 7.81 -15.01
N ASN A 156 -24.38 7.40 -13.81
CA ASN A 156 -23.79 7.87 -12.57
C ASN A 156 -22.41 7.22 -12.37
N HIS A 157 -21.34 7.86 -12.82
CA HIS A 157 -19.99 7.49 -12.38
C HIS A 157 -19.63 8.28 -11.11
N TYR A 158 -19.93 7.65 -9.98
CA TYR A 158 -19.66 8.09 -8.63
C TYR A 158 -18.15 8.04 -8.35
N HIS A 159 -17.53 9.16 -8.03
CA HIS A 159 -16.26 9.20 -7.28
C HIS A 159 -16.50 9.92 -5.96
N GLN A 160 -17.11 9.20 -5.02
CA GLN A 160 -17.09 9.56 -3.60
C GLN A 160 -15.75 9.15 -2.98
N THR A 161 -14.93 10.11 -2.61
CA THR A 161 -13.98 9.96 -1.51
C THR A 161 -14.67 10.42 -0.23
N ALA A 162 -15.57 9.58 0.31
CA ALA A 162 -16.17 9.79 1.63
C ALA A 162 -15.49 8.86 2.64
N CYS A 163 -14.76 9.46 3.59
CA CYS A 163 -14.26 8.78 4.79
C CYS A 163 -15.44 8.17 5.58
N THR A 164 -15.42 6.85 5.79
CA THR A 164 -16.51 6.11 6.47
C THR A 164 -16.33 5.99 7.99
N HIS A 165 -15.52 6.84 8.63
CA HIS A 165 -15.36 6.84 10.09
C HIS A 165 -16.42 7.73 10.77
N PRO A 166 -17.15 7.26 11.80
CA PRO A 166 -18.23 8.02 12.47
C PRO A 166 -17.85 9.37 13.11
N ASP A 167 -16.55 9.70 13.23
CA ASP A 167 -16.08 10.88 13.98
C ASP A 167 -15.74 12.10 13.10
N CYS A 168 -15.85 12.01 11.77
CA CYS A 168 -15.45 13.09 10.85
C CYS A 168 -16.59 14.04 10.43
N VAL A 169 -17.74 14.04 11.10
CA VAL A 169 -18.91 14.85 10.67
C VAL A 169 -18.89 16.29 11.23
N ASN A 170 -17.96 16.66 12.11
CA ASN A 170 -17.95 18.00 12.70
C ASN A 170 -16.66 18.80 12.42
N ARG A 171 -16.55 19.33 11.19
CA ARG A 171 -15.78 20.57 10.94
C ARG A 171 -16.06 21.16 9.55
N ILE A 172 -17.27 21.70 9.36
CA ILE A 172 -17.51 22.65 8.27
C ILE A 172 -18.09 23.93 8.87
N ASN A 173 -17.23 24.95 8.93
CA ASN A 173 -17.50 26.39 8.96
C ASN A 173 -18.07 27.06 10.24
N PRO A 174 -17.24 27.72 11.08
CA PRO A 174 -17.73 28.55 12.18
C PRO A 174 -17.72 30.08 11.93
N TYR A 175 -17.62 30.59 10.69
CA TYR A 175 -17.71 32.05 10.49
C TYR A 175 -18.64 32.44 9.34
N VAL A 176 -19.94 32.41 9.64
CA VAL A 176 -20.90 33.35 9.07
C VAL A 176 -21.49 34.14 10.23
N SER A 177 -21.02 35.36 10.43
CA SER A 177 -21.75 36.38 11.19
C SER A 177 -21.45 37.72 10.53
N LEU A 178 -22.50 38.26 9.91
CA LEU A 178 -22.66 39.63 9.40
C LEU A 178 -22.38 40.66 10.50
N PRO A 179 -22.00 41.90 10.14
CA PRO A 179 -22.93 42.89 9.56
C PRO A 179 -22.69 43.18 8.07
#